data_AF-A0A7U9RGC0-F1
#
_entry.id   AF-A0A7U9RGC0-F1
#
_cell.length_a   1.000
_cell.length_b   1.000
_cell.length_c   1.000
_cell.angle_alpha   90.00
_cell.angle_beta   90.00
_cell.angle_gamma   90.00
#
_symmetry.space_group_name_H-M   'P 1'
#
loop_
_entity.id
_entity.type
_entity.pdbx_description
1 polymer ?
#
loop_
_entity_poly.entity_id
_entity_poly.type
_entity_poly.pdbx_seq_one_letter_code
_entity_poly.pdbx_strand_id
1 'polypeptide(L)'
;MMKDKIRELTKRSNGWGNEYRAMRLTQFVRGWVNYFSLADMKGLTEKTDEWLRHKIRAVYWKQWKKGKTRYRMIKKYGMPKWKVHEMANCRKGI
;
A
#
# COMPACT_ATOMS: atom_id res chain seq x y z
N MET A 1 16.78 6.49 -5.77
CA MET A 1 17.15 6.19 -4.37
C MET A 1 15.94 5.90 -3.45
N MET A 2 15.10 6.88 -3.07
CA MET A 2 13.99 6.62 -2.13
C MET A 2 12.90 5.71 -2.71
N LYS A 3 12.39 6.03 -3.91
CA LYS A 3 11.35 5.24 -4.57
C LYS A 3 11.83 3.81 -4.83
N ASP A 4 13.10 3.60 -5.13
CA ASP A 4 13.66 2.27 -5.34
C ASP A 4 13.65 1.46 -4.05
N LYS A 5 14.04 2.08 -2.92
CA LYS A 5 13.97 1.43 -1.62
C LYS A 5 12.53 1.07 -1.23
N ILE A 6 11.58 1.97 -1.47
CA ILE A 6 10.15 1.67 -1.27
C ILE A 6 9.69 0.52 -2.18
N ARG A 7 10.14 0.45 -3.43
CA ARG A 7 9.82 -0.66 -4.35
C ARG A 7 10.36 -1.99 -3.84
N GLU A 8 11.54 -2.01 -3.24
CA GLU A 8 12.09 -3.21 -2.59
C GLU A 8 11.26 -3.64 -1.38
N LEU A 9 10.96 -2.69 -0.48
CA LEU A 9 10.19 -2.96 0.74
C LEU A 9 8.75 -3.42 0.44
N THR A 10 8.14 -2.84 -0.61
CA THR A 10 6.79 -3.18 -1.08
C THR A 10 6.77 -4.27 -2.15
N LYS A 11 7.90 -4.95 -2.39
CA LYS A 11 7.97 -5.98 -3.44
C LYS A 11 7.00 -7.12 -3.13
N ARG A 12 6.15 -7.44 -4.11
CA ARG A 12 5.09 -8.44 -4.01
C ARG A 12 5.57 -9.90 -3.96
N SER A 13 6.88 -10.14 -4.00
CA SER A 13 7.49 -11.47 -4.06
C SER A 13 8.41 -11.77 -2.88
N ASN A 14 8.58 -10.85 -1.93
CA ASN A 14 9.54 -11.02 -0.82
C ASN A 14 9.04 -11.91 0.33
N GLY A 15 7.82 -12.46 0.24
CA GLY A 15 7.27 -13.38 1.25
C GLY A 15 6.97 -12.76 2.62
N TRP A 16 7.17 -11.44 2.79
CA TRP A 16 7.02 -10.82 4.10
C TRP A 16 5.56 -10.77 4.57
N GLY A 17 5.38 -11.05 5.87
CA GLY A 17 4.14 -10.77 6.59
C GLY A 17 3.79 -9.27 6.57
N ASN A 18 2.50 -8.97 6.73
CA ASN A 18 2.02 -7.59 6.64
C ASN A 18 2.54 -6.70 7.77
N GLU A 19 2.63 -7.24 8.99
CA GLU A 19 3.19 -6.53 10.15
C GLU A 19 4.66 -6.20 9.95
N TYR A 20 5.47 -7.19 9.54
CA TYR A 20 6.89 -6.96 9.25
C TYR A 20 7.08 -5.91 8.14
N ARG A 21 6.27 -5.97 7.07
CA ARG A 21 6.29 -4.96 6.00
C ARG A 21 5.94 -3.57 6.52
N ALA A 22 4.90 -3.44 7.35
CA ALA A 22 4.50 -2.17 7.95
C ALA A 22 5.59 -1.61 8.88
N MET A 23 6.22 -2.46 9.69
CA MET A 23 7.33 -2.08 10.55
C MET A 23 8.51 -1.55 9.74
N ARG A 24 8.95 -2.28 8.71
CA ARG A 24 10.08 -1.87 7.85
C ARG A 24 9.78 -0.58 7.07
N LEU A 25 8.56 -0.42 6.58
CA LEU A 25 8.13 0.82 5.93
C LEU A 25 8.15 2.00 6.91
N THR A 26 7.66 1.81 8.14
CA THR A 26 7.64 2.85 9.17
C THR A 26 9.07 3.28 9.55
N GLN A 27 9.97 2.32 9.74
CA GLN A 27 11.39 2.61 10.01
C GLN A 27 12.03 3.43 8.88
N PHE A 28 11.78 3.05 7.63
CA PHE A 28 12.31 3.77 6.47
C PHE A 28 11.74 5.19 6.35
N VAL A 29 10.42 5.35 6.49
CA VAL A 29 9.76 6.65 6.41
C VAL A 29 10.23 7.59 7.52
N ARG A 30 10.40 7.10 8.76
CA ARG A 30 10.95 7.92 9.86
C ARG A 30 12.36 8.43 9.55
N GLY A 31 13.25 7.56 9.10
CA GLY A 31 14.61 7.97 8.70
C GLY A 31 14.61 8.97 7.55
N TRP A 32 13.71 8.79 6.59
CA TRP A 32 13.55 9.68 5.45
C TRP A 32 13.01 11.06 5.86
N VAL A 33 11.95 11.12 6.66
CA VAL A 33 11.40 12.39 7.17
C VAL A 33 12.44 13.15 7.98
N ASN A 34 13.21 12.48 8.84
CA ASN A 34 14.26 13.13 9.61
C ASN A 34 15.33 13.79 8.71
N TYR A 35 15.77 13.08 7.66
CA TYR A 35 16.77 13.59 6.72
C TYR A 35 16.27 14.80 5.92
N PHE A 36 15.02 14.77 5.47
CA PHE A 36 14.46 15.82 4.63
C PHE A 36 13.71 16.92 5.40
N SER A 37 13.54 16.80 6.72
CA SER A 37 12.85 17.79 7.58
C SER A 37 13.40 19.22 7.47
N LEU A 38 14.65 19.36 7.03
CA LEU A 38 15.33 20.64 6.79
C LEU A 38 15.01 21.26 5.43
N ALA A 39 14.33 20.55 4.53
CA ALA A 39 13.91 21.03 3.22
C ALA A 39 12.39 21.22 3.17
N ASP A 40 11.93 22.27 2.50
CA ASP A 40 10.49 22.55 2.34
C ASP A 40 9.82 21.44 1.50
N MET A 41 9.10 20.55 2.20
CA MET A 41 8.84 19.19 1.75
C MET A 41 7.37 18.89 1.45
N LYS A 42 6.47 19.84 1.68
CA LYS A 42 5.03 19.54 1.80
C LYS A 42 4.46 18.90 0.52
N GLY A 43 4.70 19.51 -0.64
CA GLY A 43 4.19 19.02 -1.92
C GLY A 43 4.87 17.73 -2.43
N LEU A 44 6.16 17.52 -2.11
CA LEU A 44 6.86 16.29 -2.49
C LEU A 44 6.40 15.09 -1.65
N THR A 45 6.12 15.33 -0.37
CA THR A 45 5.64 14.32 0.58
C THR A 45 4.26 13.80 0.18
N GLU A 46 3.33 14.68 -0.20
CA GLU A 46 1.97 14.29 -0.59
C GLU A 46 1.94 13.36 -1.81
N LYS A 47 2.64 13.74 -2.90
CA LYS A 47 2.74 12.91 -4.11
C LYS A 47 3.40 11.55 -3.82
N THR A 48 4.38 11.55 -2.93
CA THR A 48 5.11 10.33 -2.57
C THR A 48 4.27 9.40 -1.69
N ASP A 49 3.49 9.96 -0.78
CA ASP A 49 2.55 9.22 0.07
C ASP A 49 1.42 8.60 -0.76
N GLU A 50 0.85 9.33 -1.73
CA GLU A 50 -0.16 8.76 -2.63
C GLU A 50 0.39 7.54 -3.39
N TRP A 51 1.58 7.67 -3.96
CA TRP A 51 2.26 6.59 -4.67
C TRP A 51 2.58 5.39 -3.75
N LEU A 52 2.99 5.65 -2.51
CA LEU A 52 3.22 4.61 -1.51
C LEU A 52 1.93 3.86 -1.16
N ARG A 53 0.83 4.58 -0.92
CA ARG A 53 -0.49 3.97 -0.65
C ARG A 53 -0.94 3.09 -1.81
N HIS A 54 -0.72 3.51 -3.05
CA HIS A 54 -1.00 2.69 -4.23
C HIS A 54 -0.21 1.36 -4.21
N LYS A 55 1.09 1.40 -3.90
CA LYS A 55 1.93 0.19 -3.79
C LYS A 55 1.44 -0.75 -2.68
N ILE A 56 1.08 -0.20 -1.52
CA ILE A 56 0.56 -1.00 -0.41
C ILE A 56 -0.75 -1.68 -0.81
N ARG A 57 -1.68 -0.97 -1.45
CA ARG A 57 -2.92 -1.57 -1.98
C ARG A 57 -2.63 -2.69 -2.97
N ALA A 58 -1.64 -2.54 -3.85
CA ALA A 58 -1.23 -3.57 -4.80
C ALA A 58 -0.72 -4.85 -4.10
N VAL A 59 -0.03 -4.72 -2.96
CA VAL A 59 0.41 -5.87 -2.15
C VAL A 59 -0.80 -6.60 -1.58
N TYR A 60 -1.71 -5.90 -0.90
CA TYR A 60 -2.94 -6.49 -0.36
C TYR A 60 -3.80 -7.13 -1.45
N TRP A 61 -3.92 -6.48 -2.61
CA TRP A 61 -4.67 -7.00 -3.75
C TRP A 61 -4.14 -8.34 -4.26
N LYS A 62 -2.81 -8.49 -4.33
CA LYS A 62 -2.17 -9.75 -4.70
C LYS A 62 -2.38 -10.83 -3.64
N GLN A 63 -2.30 -10.47 -2.36
CA GLN A 63 -2.56 -11.40 -1.25
C GLN A 63 -4.02 -11.88 -1.26
N TRP A 64 -4.97 -11.00 -1.58
CA TRP A 64 -6.39 -11.33 -1.73
C TRP A 64 -6.66 -11.96 -3.11
N LYS A 65 -6.01 -13.08 -3.40
CA LYS A 65 -6.14 -13.78 -4.69
C LYS A 65 -7.57 -14.21 -5.01
N LYS A 66 -8.33 -14.64 -3.98
CA LYS A 66 -9.71 -15.15 -4.14
C LYS A 66 -10.72 -14.00 -4.04
N GLY A 67 -11.70 -13.96 -4.96
CA GLY A 67 -12.78 -12.96 -4.95
C GLY A 67 -13.55 -12.92 -3.62
N LYS A 68 -13.82 -14.09 -3.01
CA LYS A 68 -14.44 -14.20 -1.67
C LYS A 68 -13.63 -13.48 -0.58
N THR A 69 -12.29 -13.54 -0.65
CA THR A 69 -11.41 -12.84 0.30
C THR A 69 -11.43 -11.34 0.06
N ARG A 70 -11.39 -10.89 -1.21
CA ARG A 70 -11.52 -9.46 -1.55
C ARG A 70 -12.83 -8.90 -1.03
N TYR A 71 -13.94 -9.58 -1.30
CA TYR A 71 -15.27 -9.17 -0.83
C TYR A 71 -15.30 -9.03 0.69
N ARG A 72 -14.81 -10.03 1.43
CA ARG A 72 -14.76 -10.01 2.89
C ARG A 72 -13.92 -8.85 3.42
N MET A 73 -12.75 -8.60 2.84
CA MET A 73 -11.84 -7.55 3.30
C MET A 73 -12.36 -6.16 2.96
N ILE A 74 -12.86 -5.94 1.75
CA ILE A 74 -13.42 -4.64 1.32
C ILE A 74 -14.68 -4.31 2.13
N LYS A 75 -15.55 -5.30 2.41
CA LYS A 75 -16.74 -5.13 3.25
C LYS A 75 -16.40 -4.63 4.67
N LYS A 76 -15.26 -5.04 5.25
CA LYS A 76 -14.83 -4.58 6.58
C LYS A 76 -14.58 -3.07 6.65
N TYR A 77 -14.31 -2.41 5.52
CA TYR A 77 -14.11 -0.97 5.45
C TYR A 77 -15.43 -0.17 5.30
N GLY A 78 -16.59 -0.79 5.48
CA GLY A 78 -17.88 -0.08 5.53
C GLY A 78 -18.46 0.34 4.17
N MET A 79 -17.93 -0.15 3.05
CA MET A 79 -18.49 0.16 1.72
C MET A 79 -19.85 -0.52 1.49
N PRO A 80 -20.75 0.12 0.71
CA PRO A 80 -22.05 -0.46 0.37
C PRO A 80 -21.89 -1.73 -0.46
N LYS A 81 -22.76 -2.72 -0.24
CA LYS A 81 -22.63 -4.08 -0.80
C LYS A 81 -22.43 -4.11 -2.32
N TRP A 82 -23.13 -3.26 -3.06
CA TRP A 82 -23.04 -3.19 -4.53
C TRP A 82 -21.62 -2.82 -4.99
N LYS A 83 -21.00 -1.83 -4.34
CA LYS A 83 -19.64 -1.36 -4.65
C LYS A 83 -18.59 -2.39 -4.25
N VAL A 84 -18.79 -3.06 -3.12
CA VAL A 84 -17.94 -4.19 -2.71
C VAL A 84 -17.97 -5.31 -3.75
N HIS A 85 -19.17 -5.64 -4.26
CA HIS A 85 -19.35 -6.69 -5.26
C HIS A 85 -18.68 -6.34 -6.59
N GLU A 86 -18.86 -5.09 -7.05
CA GLU A 86 -18.20 -4.57 -8.25
C GLU A 86 -16.67 -4.63 -8.11
N MET A 87 -16.12 -4.08 -7.03
CA MET A 87 -14.68 -4.04 -6.81
C MET A 87 -14.08 -5.43 -6.65
N ALA A 88 -14.70 -6.32 -5.87
CA ALA A 88 -14.16 -7.65 -5.60
C ALA A 88 -14.04 -8.52 -6.87
N ASN A 89 -14.98 -8.35 -7.81
CA ASN A 89 -15.04 -9.08 -9.07
C ASN A 89 -14.37 -8.33 -10.24
N CYS A 90 -13.84 -7.15 -10.00
CA CYS A 90 -13.18 -6.36 -11.03
C CYS A 90 -11.97 -7.12 -11.61
N ARG A 91 -11.97 -7.25 -12.94
CA ARG A 91 -10.86 -7.85 -13.71
C ARG A 91 -9.75 -6.85 -14.04
N LYS A 92 -9.97 -5.55 -13.79
CA LYS A 92 -8.93 -4.54 -13.92
C LYS A 92 -7.91 -4.79 -12.79
N GLY A 93 -6.68 -5.13 -13.17
CA GLY A 93 -5.58 -5.25 -12.22
C GLY A 93 -5.29 -3.91 -11.56
N ILE A 94 -4.74 -3.95 -10.33
CA ILE A 94 -4.01 -2.84 -9.72
C ILE A 94 -2.55 -2.87 -10.18
#